data_AF-A0A349Y585-F1
#
_entry.id   AF-A0A349Y585-F1
#
_cell.length_a   1.000
_cell.length_b   1.000
_cell.length_c   1.000
_cell.angle_alpha   90.00
_cell.angle_beta   90.00
_cell.angle_gamma   90.00
#
_symmetry.space_group_name_H-M   'P 1'
#
loop_
_entity.id
_entity.type
_entity.pdbx_description
1 polymer ?
#
loop_
_entity_poly.entity_id
_entity_poly.type
_entity_poly.pdbx_seq_one_letter_code
_entity_poly.pdbx_strand_id
1 'polypeptide(L)'
;AWNPAQSARDIAADWAAMTFAPDPEVVVPIVEMMMVSREAAVNYMTPLGLHHLMARGHHYGPGPWVDGGPRADWTAVYYHRADRDGIGFDRTASGSNAVAQYAPEVATVYGDLARVPEPLLLWFHHVPWNHRMASGRPLWDELVGRYSLGVRQVEGMQATWAGLQGRVDAQRHAQVAAFLSIQRREAQWWRDASVAYFQSISGRPLPAGETAPPHALTWYQHLQFPSAPGDGR
;
A
#
# COMPACT_ATOMS: atom_id res chain seq x y z
N ALA A 1 19.03 15.25 -1.63
CA ALA A 1 19.61 16.02 -0.52
C ALA A 1 20.21 17.34 -1.00
N TRP A 2 21.04 17.32 -2.05
CA TRP A 2 21.64 18.53 -2.63
C TRP A 2 20.63 19.57 -3.12
N ASN A 3 19.60 19.14 -3.87
CA ASN A 3 18.51 20.02 -4.32
C ASN A 3 17.15 19.35 -4.04
N PRO A 4 16.31 19.89 -3.12
CA PRO A 4 15.00 19.32 -2.81
C PRO A 4 13.92 19.63 -3.88
N ALA A 5 14.18 20.57 -4.80
CA ALA A 5 13.25 20.90 -5.88
C ALA A 5 13.42 20.02 -7.12
N GLN A 6 14.47 19.19 -7.18
CA GLN A 6 14.69 18.28 -8.30
C GLN A 6 13.62 17.17 -8.30
N SER A 7 13.07 16.86 -9.47
CA SER A 7 12.01 15.87 -9.56
C SER A 7 12.56 14.45 -9.39
N ALA A 8 11.76 13.56 -8.79
CA ALA A 8 12.10 12.15 -8.67
C ALA A 8 12.31 11.49 -10.04
N ARG A 9 11.61 11.96 -11.07
CA ARG A 9 11.71 11.47 -12.45
C ARG A 9 13.06 11.80 -13.07
N ASP A 10 13.55 13.03 -12.92
CA ASP A 10 14.85 13.45 -13.47
C ASP A 10 16.00 12.70 -12.78
N ILE A 11 15.92 12.57 -11.45
CA ILE A 11 16.89 11.78 -10.68
C ILE A 11 16.89 10.32 -11.13
N ALA A 12 15.71 9.73 -11.36
CA ALA A 12 15.60 8.36 -11.84
C ALA A 12 16.16 8.21 -13.27
N ALA A 13 15.99 9.21 -14.13
CA ALA A 13 16.53 9.21 -15.49
C ALA A 13 18.07 9.24 -15.47
N ASP A 14 18.66 10.15 -14.68
CA ASP A 14 20.12 10.20 -14.49
C ASP A 14 20.65 8.87 -13.96
N TRP A 15 20.01 8.32 -12.93
CA TRP A 15 20.41 7.05 -12.34
C TRP A 15 20.31 5.88 -13.33
N ALA A 16 19.21 5.78 -14.09
CA ALA A 16 19.01 4.71 -15.06
C ALA A 16 20.05 4.78 -16.20
N ALA A 17 20.35 5.99 -16.69
CA ALA A 17 21.35 6.21 -17.72
C ALA A 17 22.77 5.85 -17.24
N MET A 18 23.13 6.26 -16.02
CA MET A 18 24.44 5.97 -15.42
C MET A 18 24.60 4.51 -15.00
N THR A 19 23.52 3.84 -14.62
CA THR A 19 23.55 2.48 -14.07
C THR A 19 23.43 1.43 -15.16
N PHE A 20 22.48 1.56 -16.09
CA PHE A 20 22.19 0.53 -17.08
C PHE A 20 22.76 0.86 -18.45
N ALA A 21 22.20 1.89 -19.10
CA ALA A 21 22.68 2.41 -20.37
C ALA A 21 22.01 3.77 -20.64
N PRO A 22 22.70 4.73 -21.28
CA PRO A 22 22.13 6.02 -21.67
C PRO A 22 21.29 5.92 -22.97
N ASP A 23 20.61 4.78 -23.19
CA ASP A 23 19.70 4.54 -24.31
C ASP A 23 18.27 4.88 -23.87
N PRO A 24 17.54 5.78 -24.56
CA PRO A 24 16.13 6.07 -24.27
C PRO A 24 15.25 4.82 -24.22
N GLU A 25 15.52 3.78 -25.02
CA GLU A 25 14.78 2.52 -25.01
C GLU A 25 15.04 1.67 -23.74
N VAL A 26 16.04 2.03 -22.93
CA VAL A 26 16.32 1.48 -21.60
C VAL A 26 15.85 2.43 -20.50
N VAL A 27 16.21 3.72 -20.60
CA VAL A 27 15.95 4.72 -19.56
C VAL A 27 14.45 4.93 -19.35
N VAL A 28 13.69 5.17 -20.43
CA VAL A 28 12.26 5.49 -20.33
C VAL A 28 11.45 4.39 -19.62
N PRO A 29 11.50 3.10 -20.02
CA PRO A 29 10.73 2.06 -19.35
C PRO A 29 11.15 1.86 -17.89
N ILE A 30 12.44 1.99 -17.56
CA ILE A 30 12.92 1.90 -16.17
C ILE A 30 12.36 3.04 -15.33
N VAL A 31 12.40 4.27 -15.85
CA VAL A 31 11.86 5.44 -15.15
C VAL A 31 10.36 5.30 -14.92
N GLU A 32 9.58 4.88 -15.93
CA GLU A 32 8.14 4.66 -15.75
C GLU A 32 7.83 3.59 -14.69
N MET A 33 8.59 2.48 -14.70
CA MET A 33 8.49 1.43 -13.69
C MET A 33 8.81 1.97 -12.28
N MET A 34 9.84 2.79 -12.13
CA MET A 34 10.21 3.41 -10.85
C MET A 34 9.14 4.40 -10.37
N MET A 35 8.55 5.20 -11.26
CA MET A 35 7.54 6.21 -10.90
C MET A 35 6.25 5.57 -10.36
N VAL A 36 5.86 4.39 -10.84
CA VAL A 36 4.69 3.67 -10.31
C VAL A 36 5.00 2.82 -9.06
N SER A 37 6.26 2.39 -8.88
CA SER A 37 6.67 1.40 -7.86
C SER A 37 6.24 1.75 -6.43
N ARG A 38 6.39 3.02 -6.02
CA ARG A 38 6.05 3.47 -4.66
C ARG A 38 4.55 3.38 -4.41
N GLU A 39 3.75 3.80 -5.37
CA GLU A 39 2.29 3.78 -5.23
C GLU A 39 1.74 2.35 -5.33
N ALA A 40 2.41 1.45 -6.05
CA ALA A 40 2.09 0.03 -6.02
C ALA A 40 2.16 -0.53 -4.59
N ALA A 41 3.24 -0.23 -3.86
CA ALA A 41 3.40 -0.63 -2.46
C ALA A 41 2.33 -0.01 -1.54
N VAL A 42 2.03 1.27 -1.69
CA VAL A 42 0.91 1.90 -0.97
C VAL A 42 -0.40 1.15 -1.23
N ASN A 43 -0.69 0.85 -2.50
CA ASN A 43 -1.91 0.19 -2.92
C ASN A 43 -2.05 -1.22 -2.36
N TYR A 44 -1.01 -2.08 -2.44
CA TYR A 44 -1.11 -3.45 -1.92
C TYR A 44 -0.87 -3.56 -0.40
N MET A 45 -0.36 -2.53 0.29
CA MET A 45 -0.13 -2.59 1.75
C MET A 45 -1.15 -1.78 2.54
N THR A 46 -1.21 -0.47 2.31
CA THR A 46 -1.90 0.49 3.20
C THR A 46 -2.50 1.67 2.41
N PRO A 47 -3.51 1.45 1.56
CA PRO A 47 -4.10 2.51 0.74
C PRO A 47 -5.04 3.42 1.54
N LEU A 48 -5.48 4.52 0.92
CA LEU A 48 -6.54 5.42 1.43
C LEU A 48 -6.26 6.08 2.79
N GLY A 49 -5.00 6.13 3.23
CA GLY A 49 -4.61 6.68 4.52
C GLY A 49 -4.50 5.63 5.64
N LEU A 50 -4.73 4.35 5.34
CA LEU A 50 -4.33 3.27 6.24
C LEU A 50 -2.83 3.30 6.48
N HIS A 51 -2.42 2.80 7.64
CA HIS A 51 -1.02 2.68 8.01
C HIS A 51 -0.84 1.63 9.11
N HIS A 52 0.41 1.19 9.31
CA HIS A 52 0.78 0.29 10.41
C HIS A 52 0.04 -1.07 10.36
N LEU A 53 -0.12 -1.64 9.17
CA LEU A 53 -0.76 -2.94 8.94
C LEU A 53 0.24 -4.09 8.79
N MET A 54 1.44 -3.93 9.34
CA MET A 54 2.51 -4.91 9.22
C MET A 54 2.47 -5.93 10.36
N ALA A 55 2.93 -7.14 10.07
CA ALA A 55 3.14 -8.18 11.06
C ALA A 55 4.11 -7.73 12.15
N ARG A 56 3.80 -8.10 13.39
CA ARG A 56 4.52 -7.70 14.59
C ARG A 56 5.99 -8.16 14.52
N GLY A 57 6.92 -7.28 14.89
CA GLY A 57 8.35 -7.58 14.99
C GLY A 57 9.10 -7.31 13.70
N HIS A 58 8.85 -8.10 12.66
CA HIS A 58 9.68 -8.10 11.45
C HIS A 58 9.19 -7.15 10.33
N HIS A 59 7.94 -6.69 10.38
CA HIS A 59 7.34 -5.73 9.42
C HIS A 59 7.28 -6.14 7.93
N TYR A 60 7.82 -7.31 7.57
CA TYR A 60 7.87 -7.83 6.20
C TYR A 60 6.49 -8.16 5.58
N GLY A 61 5.58 -8.75 6.37
CA GLY A 61 4.29 -9.25 5.89
C GLY A 61 3.07 -8.49 6.43
N PRO A 62 1.86 -8.77 5.92
CA PRO A 62 0.61 -8.23 6.44
C PRO A 62 0.36 -8.71 7.87
N GLY A 63 -0.13 -7.78 8.70
CA GLY A 63 -0.63 -8.02 10.04
C GLY A 63 -1.73 -7.02 10.43
N PRO A 64 -2.78 -6.82 9.61
CA PRO A 64 -3.84 -5.87 9.96
C PRO A 64 -4.65 -6.32 11.20
N TRP A 65 -4.58 -7.60 11.57
CA TRP A 65 -5.16 -8.16 12.80
C TRP A 65 -4.27 -8.00 14.04
N VAL A 66 -3.07 -7.43 13.93
CA VAL A 66 -2.16 -7.32 15.08
C VAL A 66 -2.82 -6.45 16.14
N ASP A 67 -3.12 -7.06 17.29
CA ASP A 67 -3.69 -6.47 18.49
C ASP A 67 -2.88 -6.87 19.74
N GLY A 68 -3.32 -6.38 20.91
CA GLY A 68 -2.72 -6.70 22.21
C GLY A 68 -1.27 -6.25 22.41
N GLY A 69 -0.62 -6.78 23.45
CA GLY A 69 0.73 -6.40 23.85
C GLY A 69 0.79 -5.20 24.79
N PRO A 70 2.00 -4.72 25.12
CA PRO A 70 2.20 -3.74 26.21
C PRO A 70 1.72 -2.32 25.87
N ARG A 71 1.56 -2.02 24.57
CA ARG A 71 1.19 -0.70 24.07
C ARG A 71 0.22 -0.81 22.90
N ALA A 72 -0.93 -0.15 23.02
CA ALA A 72 -1.95 -0.13 21.97
C ALA A 72 -1.44 0.53 20.69
N ASP A 73 -0.61 1.57 20.79
CA ASP A 73 -0.04 2.28 19.64
C ASP A 73 1.04 1.48 18.89
N TRP A 74 1.31 0.23 19.29
CA TRP A 74 2.14 -0.71 18.52
C TRP A 74 1.31 -1.72 17.72
N THR A 75 -0.01 -1.53 17.65
CA THR A 75 -0.94 -2.49 17.06
C THR A 75 -1.60 -1.91 15.81
N ALA A 76 -1.95 -2.77 14.85
CA ALA A 76 -2.68 -2.36 13.66
C ALA A 76 -4.10 -1.88 14.00
N VAL A 77 -4.78 -2.61 14.89
CA VAL A 77 -6.18 -2.33 15.28
C VAL A 77 -6.37 -0.96 15.90
N TYR A 78 -5.36 -0.44 16.61
CA TYR A 78 -5.38 0.90 17.17
C TYR A 78 -5.50 1.99 16.10
N TYR A 79 -4.85 1.79 14.95
CA TYR A 79 -4.77 2.77 13.89
C TYR A 79 -5.96 2.71 12.94
N HIS A 80 -6.30 1.51 12.44
CA HIS A 80 -7.36 1.42 11.43
C HIS A 80 -8.77 1.45 12.05
N ARG A 81 -8.96 1.05 13.32
CA ARG A 81 -10.25 1.06 14.05
C ARG A 81 -11.44 0.56 13.22
N ALA A 82 -11.23 -0.55 12.51
CA ALA A 82 -12.26 -1.12 11.66
C ALA A 82 -13.29 -1.83 12.54
N ASP A 83 -14.56 -1.60 12.26
CA ASP A 83 -15.68 -2.30 12.85
C ASP A 83 -16.73 -2.62 11.77
N ARG A 84 -17.90 -3.12 12.18
CA ARG A 84 -18.97 -3.50 11.27
C ARG A 84 -19.47 -2.32 10.42
N ASP A 85 -19.41 -1.10 10.95
CA ASP A 85 -20.05 0.08 10.38
C ASP A 85 -19.06 0.92 9.57
N GLY A 86 -17.78 0.97 9.96
CA GLY A 86 -16.76 1.76 9.26
C GLY A 86 -15.30 1.42 9.58
N ILE A 87 -14.41 2.30 9.10
CA ILE A 87 -12.96 2.21 9.27
C ILE A 87 -12.33 3.62 9.26
N GLY A 88 -11.16 3.76 9.87
CA GLY A 88 -10.35 4.96 9.88
C GLY A 88 -10.18 5.52 11.30
N PHE A 89 -9.47 6.64 11.45
CA PHE A 89 -9.24 7.25 12.75
C PHE A 89 -9.75 8.69 12.74
N ASP A 90 -10.76 9.01 13.55
CA ASP A 90 -11.21 10.39 13.71
C ASP A 90 -10.14 11.23 14.43
N ARG A 91 -9.42 12.02 13.64
CA ARG A 91 -8.43 13.00 14.08
C ARG A 91 -8.90 14.43 13.85
N THR A 92 -10.19 14.61 13.54
CA THR A 92 -10.86 15.91 13.45
C THR A 92 -11.20 16.46 14.84
N ALA A 93 -11.85 17.62 14.90
CA ALA A 93 -12.25 18.25 16.15
C ALA A 93 -13.21 17.40 17.02
N SER A 94 -13.93 16.43 16.43
CA SER A 94 -14.79 15.49 17.19
C SER A 94 -14.05 14.28 17.75
N GLY A 95 -12.84 14.02 17.26
CA GLY A 95 -12.02 12.89 17.66
C GLY A 95 -10.84 13.32 18.53
N SER A 96 -9.62 12.95 18.12
CA SER A 96 -8.40 13.35 18.84
C SER A 96 -8.00 14.81 18.64
N ASN A 97 -8.63 15.52 17.70
CA ASN A 97 -8.30 16.88 17.29
C ASN A 97 -6.83 17.10 16.87
N ALA A 98 -6.15 16.04 16.40
CA ALA A 98 -4.78 16.18 15.91
C ALA A 98 -4.68 17.08 14.67
N VAL A 99 -5.78 17.24 13.91
CA VAL A 99 -5.84 18.19 12.78
C VAL A 99 -5.54 19.63 13.20
N ALA A 100 -5.86 20.03 14.44
CA ALA A 100 -5.58 21.37 14.98
C ALA A 100 -4.09 21.63 15.24
N GLN A 101 -3.23 20.62 15.12
CA GLN A 101 -1.78 20.79 15.21
C GLN A 101 -1.16 21.31 13.90
N TYR A 102 -1.90 21.24 12.79
CA TYR A 102 -1.48 21.76 11.49
C TYR A 102 -1.76 23.26 11.37
N ALA A 103 -1.11 23.92 10.38
CA ALA A 103 -1.47 25.27 9.97
C ALA A 103 -2.97 25.35 9.60
N PRO A 104 -3.66 26.48 9.86
CA PRO A 104 -5.12 26.58 9.68
C PRO A 104 -5.62 26.18 8.29
N GLU A 105 -4.87 26.53 7.24
CA GLU A 105 -5.22 26.23 5.84
C GLU A 105 -5.21 24.72 5.56
N VAL A 106 -4.25 24.01 6.16
CA VAL A 106 -4.12 22.55 6.07
C VAL A 106 -5.21 21.88 6.90
N ALA A 107 -5.41 22.35 8.13
CA ALA A 107 -6.43 21.82 9.02
C ALA A 107 -7.83 21.92 8.42
N THR A 108 -8.13 23.02 7.71
CA THR A 108 -9.39 23.25 7.01
C THR A 108 -9.62 22.22 5.89
N VAL A 109 -8.57 21.77 5.20
CA VAL A 109 -8.68 20.76 4.13
C VAL A 109 -8.79 19.36 4.73
N TYR A 110 -7.90 19.00 5.65
CA TYR A 110 -7.84 17.64 6.19
C TYR A 110 -8.98 17.32 7.15
N GLY A 111 -9.51 18.32 7.84
CA GLY A 111 -10.65 18.17 8.75
C GLY A 111 -12.01 18.13 8.05
N ASP A 112 -12.09 18.46 6.76
CA ASP A 112 -13.32 18.45 5.98
C ASP A 112 -13.40 17.20 5.10
N LEU A 113 -14.40 16.34 5.37
CA LEU A 113 -14.60 15.09 4.67
C LEU A 113 -14.84 15.28 3.15
N ALA A 114 -15.39 16.41 2.72
CA ALA A 114 -15.63 16.70 1.31
C ALA A 114 -14.36 17.18 0.57
N ARG A 115 -13.31 17.57 1.31
CA ARG A 115 -12.10 18.20 0.77
C ARG A 115 -10.84 17.38 1.00
N VAL A 116 -10.83 16.51 2.00
CA VAL A 116 -9.67 15.67 2.32
C VAL A 116 -9.29 14.82 1.12
N PRO A 117 -8.01 14.81 0.71
CA PRO A 117 -7.55 13.90 -0.35
C PRO A 117 -7.75 12.44 0.05
N GLU A 118 -8.28 11.60 -0.84
CA GLU A 118 -8.51 10.17 -0.55
C GLU A 118 -7.28 9.42 0.00
N PRO A 119 -6.03 9.68 -0.45
CA PRO A 119 -4.85 9.03 0.12
C PRO A 119 -4.60 9.35 1.60
N LEU A 120 -5.31 10.32 2.18
CA LEU A 120 -5.22 10.73 3.58
C LEU A 120 -6.54 10.54 4.34
N LEU A 121 -7.60 10.06 3.67
CA LEU A 121 -8.95 9.99 4.22
C LEU A 121 -9.00 9.26 5.56
N LEU A 122 -8.53 8.00 5.58
CA LEU A 122 -8.61 7.14 6.77
C LEU A 122 -7.58 7.51 7.86
N TRP A 123 -6.68 8.44 7.55
CA TRP A 123 -5.82 9.05 8.55
C TRP A 123 -6.59 10.09 9.36
N PHE A 124 -7.42 10.92 8.74
CA PHE A 124 -8.12 12.00 9.45
C PHE A 124 -9.53 11.65 9.89
N HIS A 125 -10.19 10.70 9.21
CA HIS A 125 -11.60 10.41 9.39
C HIS A 125 -11.82 8.92 9.66
N HIS A 126 -12.77 8.62 10.57
CA HIS A 126 -13.45 7.32 10.59
C HIS A 126 -14.74 7.48 9.78
N VAL A 127 -14.93 6.64 8.76
CA VAL A 127 -16.03 6.77 7.81
C VAL A 127 -16.72 5.43 7.59
N PRO A 128 -18.04 5.45 7.32
CA PRO A 128 -18.79 4.23 7.11
C PRO A 128 -18.40 3.56 5.79
N TRP A 129 -18.48 2.24 5.74
CA TRP A 129 -18.07 1.45 4.57
C TRP A 129 -18.83 1.78 3.27
N ASN A 130 -20.01 2.40 3.36
CA ASN A 130 -20.81 2.85 2.22
C ASN A 130 -20.53 4.31 1.79
N HIS A 131 -19.58 5.00 2.44
CA HIS A 131 -19.13 6.32 2.02
C HIS A 131 -18.73 6.31 0.54
N ARG A 132 -19.20 7.30 -0.23
CA ARG A 132 -18.97 7.38 -1.67
C ARG A 132 -17.64 8.06 -1.94
N MET A 133 -16.73 7.30 -2.52
CA MET A 133 -15.43 7.78 -2.98
C MET A 133 -15.59 8.61 -4.27
N ALA A 134 -14.55 9.34 -4.67
CA ALA A 134 -14.52 10.12 -5.90
C ALA A 134 -14.78 9.28 -7.16
N SER A 135 -14.45 7.98 -7.11
CA SER A 135 -14.78 7.00 -8.15
C SER A 135 -16.28 6.66 -8.25
N GLY A 136 -17.10 7.11 -7.29
CA GLY A 136 -18.51 6.73 -7.11
C GLY A 136 -18.70 5.38 -6.40
N ARG A 137 -17.62 4.59 -6.22
CA ARG A 137 -17.66 3.32 -5.48
C ARG A 137 -17.85 3.58 -3.98
N PRO A 138 -18.52 2.67 -3.25
CA PRO A 138 -18.46 2.70 -1.79
C PRO A 138 -17.02 2.43 -1.32
N LEU A 139 -16.66 2.94 -0.14
CA LEU A 139 -15.33 2.81 0.46
C LEU A 139 -14.84 1.36 0.49
N TRP A 140 -15.70 0.39 0.82
CA TRP A 140 -15.35 -1.03 0.80
C TRP A 140 -14.84 -1.49 -0.58
N ASP A 141 -15.57 -1.15 -1.64
CA ASP A 141 -15.21 -1.55 -3.00
C ASP A 141 -13.94 -0.82 -3.49
N GLU A 142 -13.78 0.44 -3.10
CA GLU A 142 -12.56 1.20 -3.38
C GLU A 142 -11.36 0.57 -2.68
N LEU A 143 -11.47 0.22 -1.38
CA LEU A 143 -10.40 -0.41 -0.61
C LEU A 143 -9.94 -1.72 -1.24
N VAL A 144 -10.86 -2.64 -1.55
CA VAL A 144 -10.54 -3.91 -2.22
C VAL A 144 -9.91 -3.64 -3.59
N GLY A 145 -10.48 -2.71 -4.36
CA GLY A 145 -9.98 -2.34 -5.67
C GLY A 145 -8.56 -1.77 -5.65
N ARG A 146 -8.18 -1.04 -4.58
CA ARG A 146 -6.80 -0.52 -4.37
C ARG A 146 -5.82 -1.64 -4.08
N TYR A 147 -6.16 -2.57 -3.19
CA TYR A 147 -5.31 -3.75 -2.94
C TYR A 147 -5.05 -4.54 -4.23
N SER A 148 -6.09 -4.80 -5.02
CA SER A 148 -5.95 -5.51 -6.30
C SER A 148 -5.23 -4.67 -7.36
N LEU A 149 -5.36 -3.34 -7.35
CA LEU A 149 -4.59 -2.45 -8.21
C LEU A 149 -3.09 -2.56 -7.93
N GLY A 150 -2.68 -2.63 -6.66
CA GLY A 150 -1.27 -2.78 -6.28
C GLY A 150 -0.65 -4.04 -6.88
N VAL A 151 -1.37 -5.18 -6.86
CA VAL A 151 -0.91 -6.42 -7.51
C VAL A 151 -0.74 -6.24 -9.02
N ARG A 152 -1.75 -5.67 -9.70
CA ARG A 152 -1.68 -5.43 -11.15
C ARG A 152 -0.55 -4.47 -11.53
N GLN A 153 -0.25 -3.49 -10.69
CA GLN A 153 0.88 -2.59 -10.91
C GLN A 153 2.22 -3.35 -10.86
N VAL A 154 2.38 -4.29 -9.92
CA VAL A 154 3.59 -5.15 -9.87
C VAL A 154 3.68 -6.07 -11.08
N GLU A 155 2.56 -6.63 -11.55
CA GLU A 155 2.52 -7.40 -12.80
C GLU A 155 2.92 -6.54 -14.02
N GLY A 156 2.49 -5.28 -14.05
CA GLY A 156 2.96 -4.29 -15.03
C GLY A 156 4.47 -4.05 -14.96
N MET A 157 5.03 -3.93 -13.75
CA MET A 157 6.49 -3.82 -13.56
C MET A 157 7.24 -5.06 -14.08
N GLN A 158 6.73 -6.26 -13.84
CA GLN A 158 7.29 -7.50 -14.40
C GLN A 158 7.31 -7.48 -15.92
N ALA A 159 6.20 -7.08 -16.56
CA ALA A 159 6.11 -7.00 -18.01
C ALA A 159 7.09 -5.97 -18.60
N THR A 160 7.18 -4.78 -17.99
CA THR A 160 8.14 -3.74 -18.38
C THR A 160 9.58 -4.24 -18.29
N TRP A 161 9.95 -4.88 -17.18
CA TRP A 161 11.31 -5.40 -17.00
C TRP A 161 11.64 -6.56 -17.95
N ALA A 162 10.68 -7.44 -18.23
CA ALA A 162 10.85 -8.52 -19.20
C ALA A 162 11.16 -7.97 -20.60
N GLY A 163 10.53 -6.86 -21.00
CA GLY A 163 10.78 -6.19 -22.28
C GLY A 163 12.19 -5.61 -22.44
N LEU A 164 12.95 -5.48 -21.36
CA LEU A 164 14.34 -4.99 -21.37
C LEU A 164 15.39 -6.10 -21.59
N GLN A 165 14.96 -7.35 -21.79
CA GLN A 165 15.87 -8.47 -22.02
C GLN A 165 16.76 -8.20 -23.25
N GLY A 166 18.07 -8.40 -23.08
CA GLY A 166 19.07 -8.13 -24.12
C GLY A 166 19.49 -6.67 -24.24
N ARG A 167 18.83 -5.74 -23.53
CA ARG A 167 19.23 -4.32 -23.41
C ARG A 167 19.88 -3.99 -22.07
N VAL A 168 19.62 -4.82 -21.06
CA VAL A 168 20.35 -4.87 -19.79
C VAL A 168 21.21 -6.13 -19.78
N ASP A 169 22.38 -6.11 -19.14
CA ASP A 169 23.21 -7.31 -19.00
C ASP A 169 22.44 -8.45 -18.32
N ALA A 170 22.75 -9.67 -18.74
CA ALA A 170 21.98 -10.85 -18.36
C ALA A 170 21.92 -11.09 -16.85
N GLN A 171 23.00 -10.76 -16.11
CA GLN A 171 23.06 -10.99 -14.67
C GLN A 171 22.08 -10.07 -13.92
N ARG A 172 22.16 -8.76 -14.15
CA ARG A 172 21.25 -7.80 -13.47
C ARG A 172 19.81 -7.97 -13.94
N HIS A 173 19.60 -8.25 -15.24
CA HIS A 173 18.27 -8.55 -15.77
C HIS A 173 17.63 -9.74 -15.04
N ALA A 174 18.33 -10.87 -14.94
CA ALA A 174 17.83 -12.06 -14.26
C ALA A 174 17.59 -11.82 -12.76
N GLN A 175 18.49 -11.08 -12.09
CA GLN A 175 18.36 -10.78 -10.67
C GLN A 175 17.11 -9.94 -10.37
N VAL A 176 16.89 -8.85 -11.10
CA VAL A 176 15.72 -7.99 -10.89
C VAL A 176 14.42 -8.72 -11.27
N ALA A 177 14.45 -9.55 -12.32
CA ALA A 177 13.29 -10.38 -12.68
C ALA A 177 12.92 -11.36 -11.54
N ALA A 178 13.90 -11.96 -10.87
CA ALA A 178 13.67 -12.82 -9.71
C ALA A 178 13.07 -12.04 -8.54
N PHE A 179 13.55 -10.83 -8.24
CA PHE A 179 13.00 -9.99 -7.18
C PHE A 179 11.59 -9.49 -7.49
N LEU A 180 11.28 -9.10 -8.73
CA LEU A 180 9.92 -8.73 -9.12
C LEU A 180 8.95 -9.93 -9.02
N SER A 181 9.42 -11.14 -9.30
CA SER A 181 8.66 -12.38 -9.09
C SER A 181 8.34 -12.63 -7.61
N ILE A 182 9.31 -12.37 -6.73
CA ILE A 182 9.09 -12.40 -5.27
C ILE A 182 8.08 -11.32 -4.86
N GLN A 183 8.29 -10.07 -5.27
CA GLN A 183 7.40 -8.95 -4.96
C GLN A 183 5.96 -9.22 -5.42
N ARG A 184 5.75 -9.82 -6.59
CA ARG A 184 4.41 -10.14 -7.08
C ARG A 184 3.69 -11.13 -6.15
N ARG A 185 4.40 -12.18 -5.71
CA ARG A 185 3.84 -13.16 -4.76
C ARG A 185 3.52 -12.50 -3.42
N GLU A 186 4.39 -11.62 -2.94
CA GLU A 186 4.17 -10.87 -1.70
C GLU A 186 3.02 -9.88 -1.81
N ALA A 187 2.90 -9.14 -2.91
CA ALA A 187 1.79 -8.22 -3.15
C ALA A 187 0.45 -8.96 -3.16
N GLN A 188 0.40 -10.16 -3.77
CA GLN A 188 -0.77 -11.02 -3.73
C GLN A 188 -1.10 -11.46 -2.30
N TRP A 189 -0.09 -11.89 -1.53
CA TRP A 189 -0.25 -12.27 -0.13
C TRP A 189 -0.79 -11.10 0.72
N TRP A 190 -0.22 -9.91 0.57
CA TRP A 190 -0.66 -8.68 1.22
C TRP A 190 -2.12 -8.33 0.89
N ARG A 191 -2.49 -8.41 -0.39
CA ARG A 191 -3.87 -8.19 -0.84
C ARG A 191 -4.82 -9.19 -0.20
N ASP A 192 -4.53 -10.48 -0.29
CA ASP A 192 -5.44 -11.53 0.15
C ASP A 192 -5.63 -11.53 1.67
N ALA A 193 -4.56 -11.37 2.43
CA ALA A 193 -4.60 -11.29 3.88
C ALA A 193 -5.40 -10.07 4.37
N SER A 194 -5.15 -8.90 3.77
CA SER A 194 -5.83 -7.65 4.12
C SER A 194 -7.31 -7.68 3.77
N VAL A 195 -7.66 -8.16 2.57
CA VAL A 195 -9.05 -8.29 2.13
C VAL A 195 -9.81 -9.31 2.97
N ALA A 196 -9.23 -10.48 3.26
CA ALA A 196 -9.85 -11.48 4.13
C ALA A 196 -10.13 -10.91 5.53
N TYR A 197 -9.19 -10.13 6.07
CA TYR A 197 -9.34 -9.50 7.38
C TYR A 197 -10.47 -8.46 7.40
N PHE A 198 -10.41 -7.43 6.55
CA PHE A 198 -11.43 -6.38 6.56
C PHE A 198 -12.81 -6.89 6.11
N GLN A 199 -12.86 -7.94 5.28
CA GLN A 199 -14.12 -8.62 4.96
C GLN A 199 -14.72 -9.29 6.20
N SER A 200 -13.91 -9.96 7.02
CA SER A 200 -14.38 -10.61 8.25
C SER A 200 -14.98 -9.64 9.26
N ILE A 201 -14.52 -8.38 9.26
CA ILE A 201 -15.01 -7.31 10.14
C ILE A 201 -16.27 -6.65 9.56
N SER A 202 -16.20 -6.23 8.29
CA SER A 202 -17.30 -5.49 7.64
C SER A 202 -18.51 -6.36 7.32
N GLY A 203 -18.31 -7.67 7.14
CA GLY A 203 -19.34 -8.61 6.68
C GLY A 203 -19.81 -8.35 5.25
N ARG A 204 -19.07 -7.55 4.46
CA ARG A 204 -19.46 -7.15 3.11
C ARG A 204 -19.03 -8.18 2.05
N PRO A 205 -19.86 -8.43 1.03
CA PRO A 205 -19.46 -9.28 -0.10
C PRO A 205 -18.34 -8.60 -0.88
N LEU A 206 -17.53 -9.39 -1.59
CA LEU A 206 -16.53 -8.83 -2.49
C LEU A 206 -17.21 -8.07 -3.64
N PRO A 207 -16.61 -6.98 -4.13
CA PRO A 207 -17.07 -6.29 -5.32
C PRO A 207 -17.09 -7.22 -6.54
N ALA A 208 -17.95 -6.94 -7.51
CA ALA A 208 -18.01 -7.72 -8.74
C ALA A 208 -16.65 -7.72 -9.46
N GLY A 209 -16.21 -8.91 -9.89
CA GLY A 209 -14.94 -9.11 -10.59
C GLY A 209 -13.71 -9.28 -9.67
N GLU A 210 -13.85 -9.11 -8.36
CA GLU A 210 -12.77 -9.37 -7.41
C GLU A 210 -12.72 -10.86 -7.02
N THR A 211 -11.53 -11.45 -7.12
CA THR A 211 -11.30 -12.85 -6.74
C THR A 211 -11.26 -13.00 -5.21
N ALA A 212 -11.90 -14.03 -4.68
CA ALA A 212 -11.82 -14.33 -3.25
C ALA A 212 -10.39 -14.72 -2.84
N PRO A 213 -9.93 -14.31 -1.64
CA PRO A 213 -8.72 -14.88 -1.05
C PRO A 213 -8.78 -16.42 -1.08
N PRO A 214 -7.72 -17.11 -1.53
CA PRO A 214 -7.74 -18.58 -1.67
C PRO A 214 -7.82 -19.33 -0.33
N HIS A 215 -7.54 -18.65 0.78
CA HIS A 215 -7.58 -19.23 2.12
C HIS A 215 -8.43 -18.38 3.07
N ALA A 216 -8.87 -18.98 4.17
CA ALA A 216 -9.54 -18.25 5.25
C ALA A 216 -8.55 -17.34 6.00
N LEU A 217 -9.05 -16.31 6.68
CA LEU A 217 -8.25 -15.39 7.50
C LEU A 217 -7.31 -16.13 8.47
N THR A 218 -7.81 -17.19 9.12
CA THR A 218 -7.02 -17.99 10.07
C THR A 218 -5.78 -18.59 9.42
N TRP A 219 -5.80 -18.96 8.14
CA TRP A 219 -4.62 -19.46 7.45
C TRP A 219 -3.53 -18.39 7.39
N TYR A 220 -3.88 -17.15 7.00
CA TYR A 220 -2.93 -16.04 6.92
C TYR A 220 -2.37 -15.67 8.30
N GLN A 221 -3.19 -15.73 9.34
CA GLN A 221 -2.79 -15.44 10.73
C GLN A 221 -1.77 -16.45 11.29
N HIS A 222 -1.79 -17.70 10.79
CA HIS A 222 -0.86 -18.75 11.24
C HIS A 222 0.43 -18.85 10.43
N LEU A 223 0.59 -18.04 9.37
CA LEU A 223 1.85 -18.01 8.62
C LEU A 223 2.98 -17.52 9.53
N GLN A 224 4.11 -18.21 9.49
CA GLN A 224 5.30 -17.87 10.26
C GLN A 224 6.48 -17.64 9.32
N PHE A 225 7.27 -16.61 9.60
CA PHE A 225 8.43 -16.24 8.81
C PHE A 225 9.66 -16.13 9.73
N PRO A 226 10.18 -17.26 10.23
CA PRO A 226 11.27 -17.27 11.21
C PRO A 226 12.60 -16.68 10.69
N SER A 227 12.69 -16.43 9.38
CA SER A 227 13.85 -15.78 8.74
C SER A 227 13.48 -14.44 8.10
N ALA A 228 12.37 -13.82 8.52
CA ALA A 228 11.98 -12.50 8.03
C ALA A 228 13.04 -11.45 8.41
N PRO A 229 13.43 -10.55 7.50
CA PRO A 229 14.27 -9.43 7.83
C PRO A 229 13.65 -8.60 8.97
N GLY A 230 14.41 -8.29 10.02
CA GLY A 230 13.94 -7.47 11.14
C GLY A 230 13.66 -8.25 12.44
N ASP A 231 13.48 -9.57 12.36
CA ASP A 231 13.67 -10.41 13.54
C ASP A 231 15.18 -10.49 13.79
N GLY A 232 15.67 -9.85 14.85
CA GLY A 232 17.09 -9.82 15.23
C GLY A 232 17.64 -11.17 15.74
N ARG A 233 17.20 -12.27 15.15
CA ARG A 233 17.67 -13.64 15.42
C ARG A 233 18.52 -14.15 14.26
#